data_AF-A0A7Y2JLP7-F1
#
_entry.id   AF-A0A7Y2JLP7-F1
#
_cell.length_a   1.000
_cell.length_b   1.000
_cell.length_c   1.000
_cell.angle_alpha   90.00
_cell.angle_beta   90.00
_cell.angle_gamma   90.00
#
_symmetry.space_group_name_H-M   'P 1'
#
loop_
_entity.id
_entity.type
_entity.pdbx_description
1 polymer ?
#
loop_
_entity_poly.entity_id
_entity_poly.type
_entity_poly.pdbx_seq_one_letter_code
_entity_poly.pdbx_strand_id
1 'polypeptide(L)'
;MKKATAIALLLAPSTATADESGQLVPREHCTPLYTVQKRGCVAEHVLRCETPERVLFRNEFVEDGALMDVTFSDADYEFVDEWNAEGLEFILGLVDNRDPFSLSNLRDTGVDVFDQTAMVDMQIVAPREATILGDARLTGETLALGGGVLEEVSVRATLNLSSMEIWMEGTSYV
;
A
#
# COMPACT_ATOMS: atom_id res chain seq x y z
N MET A 1 -43.59 55.30 -5.56
CA MET A 1 -43.30 54.28 -4.53
C MET A 1 -42.86 53.01 -5.25
N LYS A 2 -41.55 52.71 -5.31
CA LYS A 2 -41.02 51.48 -5.93
C LYS A 2 -40.60 50.53 -4.82
N LYS A 3 -41.20 49.35 -4.75
CA LYS A 3 -40.88 48.30 -3.79
C LYS A 3 -39.59 47.60 -4.24
N ALA A 4 -38.57 47.59 -3.39
CA ALA A 4 -37.34 46.82 -3.60
C ALA A 4 -37.54 45.42 -2.99
N THR A 5 -37.45 44.39 -3.82
CA THR A 5 -37.50 42.98 -3.41
C THR A 5 -36.07 42.53 -3.10
N ALA A 6 -35.82 42.09 -1.86
CA ALA A 6 -34.56 41.47 -1.45
C ALA A 6 -34.56 39.99 -1.86
N ILE A 7 -33.53 39.55 -2.57
CA ILE A 7 -33.27 38.14 -2.89
C ILE A 7 -32.35 37.59 -1.81
N ALA A 8 -32.85 36.66 -0.99
CA ALA A 8 -32.05 35.91 -0.04
C ALA A 8 -31.34 34.76 -0.77
N LEU A 9 -30.01 34.85 -0.87
CA LEU A 9 -29.16 33.78 -1.41
C LEU A 9 -29.00 32.72 -0.31
N LEU A 10 -29.73 31.60 -0.41
CA LEU A 10 -29.50 30.44 0.44
C LEU A 10 -28.21 29.74 0.01
N LEU A 11 -27.17 29.80 0.83
CA LEU A 11 -26.03 28.88 0.73
C LEU A 11 -26.53 27.50 1.19
N ALA A 12 -26.74 26.59 0.23
CA ALA A 12 -26.90 25.18 0.55
C ALA A 12 -25.52 24.61 0.97
N PRO A 13 -25.43 23.84 2.06
CA PRO A 13 -24.22 23.08 2.36
C PRO A 13 -24.02 22.04 1.26
N SER A 14 -22.91 22.16 0.52
CA SER A 14 -22.44 21.09 -0.35
C SER A 14 -22.17 19.87 0.53
N THR A 15 -23.04 18.87 0.47
CA THR A 15 -22.71 17.52 0.91
C THR A 15 -21.52 17.08 0.06
N ALA A 16 -20.34 16.98 0.69
CA ALA A 16 -19.20 16.32 0.09
C ALA A 16 -19.66 14.93 -0.36
N THR A 17 -19.70 14.73 -1.66
CA THR A 17 -19.76 13.38 -2.23
C THR A 17 -18.51 12.68 -1.75
N ALA A 18 -18.68 11.56 -1.03
CA ALA A 18 -17.59 10.62 -0.81
C ALA A 18 -16.93 10.39 -2.17
N ASP A 19 -15.63 10.65 -2.24
CA ASP A 19 -14.86 10.38 -3.43
C ASP A 19 -14.88 8.86 -3.65
N GLU A 20 -15.59 8.40 -4.67
CA GLU A 20 -15.51 7.02 -5.18
C GLU A 20 -14.20 6.84 -6.00
N SER A 21 -13.10 7.44 -5.56
CA SER A 21 -11.81 6.84 -5.84
C SER A 21 -11.75 5.67 -4.88
N GLY A 22 -11.91 4.43 -5.36
CA GLY A 22 -12.12 3.26 -4.49
C GLY A 22 -10.99 2.96 -3.50
N GLN A 23 -10.01 3.87 -3.33
CA GLN A 23 -8.81 3.70 -2.51
C GLN A 23 -9.22 3.38 -1.08
N LEU A 24 -8.60 2.34 -0.51
CA LEU A 24 -8.83 1.89 0.85
C LEU A 24 -8.76 3.04 1.87
N VAL A 25 -7.86 4.01 1.65
CA VAL A 25 -7.82 5.29 2.35
C VAL A 25 -7.22 6.40 1.46
N PRO A 26 -7.91 7.54 1.31
CA PRO A 26 -7.37 8.70 0.59
C PRO A 26 -6.09 9.26 1.21
N ARG A 27 -5.18 9.76 0.38
CA ARG A 27 -3.85 10.26 0.80
C ARG A 27 -3.95 11.41 1.82
N GLU A 28 -4.94 12.27 1.71
CA GLU A 28 -5.18 13.40 2.62
C GLU A 28 -5.51 12.97 4.05
N HIS A 29 -5.85 11.70 4.26
CA HIS A 29 -6.06 11.10 5.58
C HIS A 29 -4.80 10.41 6.14
N CYS A 30 -3.67 10.54 5.45
CA CYS A 30 -2.42 9.91 5.84
C CYS A 30 -1.36 10.95 6.24
N THR A 31 -0.58 10.62 7.26
CA THR A 31 0.58 11.40 7.69
C THR A 31 1.85 10.83 7.05
N PRO A 32 2.63 11.60 6.28
CA PRO A 32 3.91 11.14 5.74
C PRO A 32 4.87 10.78 6.88
N LEU A 33 5.49 9.60 6.79
CA LEU A 33 6.51 9.17 7.75
C LEU A 33 7.92 9.42 7.21
N TYR A 34 8.22 8.87 6.04
CA TYR A 34 9.53 9.00 5.41
C TYR A 34 9.45 8.78 3.90
N THR A 35 10.56 9.09 3.23
CA THR A 35 10.76 8.80 1.82
C THR A 35 12.11 8.13 1.65
N VAL A 36 12.14 7.00 0.95
CA VAL A 36 13.36 6.26 0.65
C VAL A 36 13.59 6.27 -0.84
N GLN A 37 14.79 6.65 -1.26
CA GLN A 37 15.24 6.42 -2.63
C GLN A 37 15.78 4.99 -2.72
N LYS A 38 15.01 4.11 -3.36
CA LYS A 38 15.43 2.75 -3.69
C LYS A 38 16.35 2.75 -4.92
N ARG A 39 16.99 1.60 -5.16
CA ARG A 39 17.73 1.34 -6.40
C ARG A 39 16.78 1.45 -7.60
N GLY A 40 17.33 1.73 -8.78
CA GLY A 40 16.53 1.85 -10.01
C GLY A 40 15.72 3.14 -10.11
N CYS A 41 16.11 4.21 -9.41
CA CYS A 41 15.42 5.52 -9.46
C CYS A 41 13.97 5.49 -8.95
N VAL A 42 13.57 4.43 -8.23
CA VAL A 42 12.27 4.32 -7.55
C VAL A 42 12.34 5.00 -6.19
N ALA A 43 11.46 5.96 -5.93
CA ALA A 43 11.23 6.53 -4.62
C ALA A 43 10.01 5.89 -3.97
N GLU A 44 10.11 5.49 -2.71
CA GLU A 44 8.98 5.01 -1.92
C GLU A 44 8.62 6.08 -0.88
N HIS A 45 7.38 6.55 -0.90
CA HIS A 45 6.82 7.37 0.16
C HIS A 45 6.01 6.49 1.10
N VAL A 46 6.38 6.44 2.36
CA VAL A 46 5.65 5.69 3.38
C VAL A 46 4.79 6.67 4.18
N LEU A 47 3.49 6.43 4.20
CA LEU A 47 2.51 7.22 4.93
C LEU A 47 1.76 6.35 5.94
N ARG A 48 1.50 6.89 7.13
CA ARG A 48 0.61 6.28 8.13
C ARG A 48 -0.77 6.85 8.01
N CYS A 49 -1.74 5.99 7.71
CA CYS A 49 -3.13 6.34 7.55
C CYS A 49 -3.93 5.85 8.76
N GLU A 50 -4.76 6.73 9.32
CA GLU A 50 -5.68 6.36 10.40
C GLU A 50 -7.08 6.18 9.79
N THR A 51 -7.61 4.97 9.86
CA THR A 51 -9.03 4.71 9.56
C THR A 51 -9.80 4.52 10.88
N PRO A 52 -11.14 4.62 10.88
CA PRO A 52 -11.93 4.35 12.07
C PRO A 52 -11.71 2.96 12.67
N GLU A 53 -11.24 2.00 11.86
CA GLU A 53 -11.18 0.58 12.20
C GLU A 53 -9.76 0.10 12.52
N ARG A 54 -8.73 0.67 11.86
CA ARG A 54 -7.34 0.24 12.00
C ARG A 54 -6.33 1.29 11.54
N VAL A 55 -5.06 1.09 11.93
CA VAL A 55 -3.93 1.80 11.33
C VAL A 55 -3.51 1.06 10.07
N LEU A 56 -3.25 1.82 9.00
CA LEU A 56 -2.72 1.31 7.76
C LEU A 56 -1.44 2.06 7.41
N PHE A 57 -0.52 1.39 6.75
CA PHE A 57 0.56 2.03 6.01
C PHE A 57 0.20 2.04 4.54
N ARG A 58 0.36 3.20 3.91
CA ARG A 58 0.23 3.41 2.48
C ARG A 58 1.63 3.67 1.94
N ASN A 59 2.11 2.81 1.06
CA ASN A 59 3.40 2.97 0.41
C ASN A 59 3.17 3.35 -1.05
N GLU A 60 3.67 4.52 -1.46
CA GLU A 60 3.55 5.01 -2.83
C GLU A 60 4.90 4.89 -3.52
N PHE A 61 4.95 4.16 -4.64
CA PHE A 61 6.16 3.92 -5.40
C PHE A 61 6.16 4.84 -6.63
N VAL A 62 7.20 5.66 -6.74
CA VAL A 62 7.33 6.70 -7.75
C VAL A 62 8.59 6.44 -8.56
N GLU A 63 8.45 6.28 -9.87
CA GLU A 63 9.57 6.12 -10.81
C GLU A 63 9.53 7.26 -11.82
N ASP A 64 10.68 7.90 -12.09
CA ASP A 64 10.80 9.04 -13.01
C ASP A 64 9.79 10.18 -12.77
N GLY A 65 9.35 10.35 -11.52
CA GLY A 65 8.38 11.35 -11.10
C GLY A 65 6.91 10.97 -11.33
N ALA A 66 6.64 9.76 -11.80
CA ALA A 66 5.30 9.21 -11.94
C ALA A 66 5.00 8.19 -10.84
N LEU A 67 3.80 8.24 -10.26
CA LEU A 67 3.31 7.20 -9.36
C LEU A 67 3.11 5.91 -10.18
N MET A 68 3.65 4.80 -9.72
CA MET A 68 3.59 3.50 -10.38
C MET A 68 2.57 2.59 -9.69
N ASP A 69 2.66 2.50 -8.37
CA ASP A 69 1.82 1.65 -7.56
C ASP A 69 1.66 2.21 -6.14
N VAL A 70 0.59 1.77 -5.49
CA VAL A 70 0.28 2.05 -4.09
C VAL A 70 -0.06 0.75 -3.40
N THR A 71 0.71 0.39 -2.39
CA THR A 71 0.41 -0.77 -1.54
C THR A 71 -0.11 -0.32 -0.18
N PHE A 72 -1.00 -1.12 0.39
CA PHE A 72 -1.52 -0.94 1.73
C PHE A 72 -1.11 -2.13 2.59
N SER A 73 -0.65 -1.85 3.80
CA SER A 73 -0.38 -2.86 4.82
C SER A 73 -0.92 -2.45 6.18
N ASP A 74 -1.08 -3.42 7.08
CA ASP A 74 -1.56 -3.18 8.43
C ASP A 74 -0.43 -2.84 9.42
N ALA A 75 -0.73 -2.81 10.72
CA ALA A 75 0.25 -2.46 11.75
C ALA A 75 1.43 -3.46 11.88
N ASP A 76 1.26 -4.72 11.48
CA ASP A 76 2.33 -5.72 11.43
C ASP A 76 2.91 -5.89 10.02
N TYR A 77 2.63 -4.92 9.13
CA TYR A 77 3.02 -4.92 7.72
C TYR A 77 2.44 -6.07 6.90
N GLU A 78 1.37 -6.72 7.37
CA GLU A 78 0.62 -7.68 6.56
C GLU A 78 0.03 -6.95 5.35
N PHE A 79 0.18 -7.54 4.16
CA PHE A 79 -0.37 -6.99 2.93
C PHE A 79 -1.90 -6.92 3.00
N VAL A 80 -2.46 -5.79 2.62
CA VAL A 80 -3.91 -5.56 2.62
C VAL A 80 -4.45 -5.42 1.20
N ASP A 81 -3.81 -4.60 0.36
CA ASP A 81 -4.34 -4.19 -0.95
C ASP A 81 -3.24 -3.54 -1.82
N GLU A 82 -3.35 -3.61 -3.15
CA GLU A 82 -2.43 -2.96 -4.11
C GLU A 82 -3.16 -2.36 -5.30
N TRP A 83 -2.76 -1.15 -5.64
CA TRP A 83 -3.36 -0.28 -6.63
C TRP A 83 -2.31 0.17 -7.63
N ASN A 84 -2.64 0.22 -8.91
CA ASN A 84 -1.74 0.76 -9.92
C ASN A 84 -1.85 2.29 -10.04
N ALA A 85 -0.97 2.88 -10.85
CA ALA A 85 -0.91 4.31 -11.16
C ALA A 85 -2.23 4.92 -11.66
N GLU A 86 -3.08 4.11 -12.31
CA GLU A 86 -4.37 4.52 -12.86
C GLU A 86 -5.49 4.48 -11.81
N GLY A 87 -5.16 4.06 -10.57
CA GLY A 87 -6.12 3.88 -9.49
C GLY A 87 -6.97 2.62 -9.64
N LEU A 88 -6.54 1.67 -10.47
CA LEU A 88 -7.17 0.37 -10.59
C LEU A 88 -6.52 -0.59 -9.60
N GLU A 89 -7.35 -1.34 -8.90
CA GLU A 89 -6.92 -2.40 -7.98
C GLU A 89 -6.23 -3.51 -8.78
N PHE A 90 -4.97 -3.79 -8.44
CA PHE A 90 -4.14 -4.81 -9.10
C PHE A 90 -4.17 -6.12 -8.30
N ILE A 91 -4.25 -6.03 -6.97
CA ILE A 91 -4.48 -7.16 -6.08
C ILE A 91 -5.72 -6.84 -5.23
N LEU A 92 -6.81 -7.59 -5.45
CA LEU A 92 -8.08 -7.48 -4.74
C LEU A 92 -8.03 -8.09 -3.32
N GLY A 93 -7.01 -7.70 -2.56
CA GLY A 93 -6.72 -8.19 -1.21
C GLY A 93 -6.38 -9.69 -1.10
N LEU A 94 -6.14 -10.12 0.15
CA LEU A 94 -5.87 -11.51 0.51
C LEU A 94 -7.18 -12.32 0.65
N VAL A 95 -7.19 -13.53 0.10
CA VAL A 95 -8.35 -14.45 0.04
C VAL A 95 -8.23 -15.58 1.06
N ASP A 96 -7.01 -16.10 1.24
CA ASP A 96 -6.65 -17.12 2.22
C ASP A 96 -5.25 -16.78 2.73
N ASN A 97 -5.10 -16.67 4.05
CA ASN A 97 -3.84 -16.29 4.67
C ASN A 97 -3.36 -17.43 5.59
N ARG A 98 -2.72 -18.44 4.99
CA ARG A 98 -2.25 -19.61 5.73
C ARG A 98 -1.11 -19.24 6.65
N ASP A 99 -0.23 -18.36 6.18
CA ASP A 99 0.87 -17.79 6.93
C ASP A 99 1.12 -16.35 6.44
N PRO A 100 0.52 -15.34 7.10
CA PRO A 100 0.74 -13.93 6.78
C PRO A 100 2.21 -13.55 6.91
N PHE A 101 2.65 -12.58 6.11
CA PHE A 101 3.85 -11.84 6.49
C PHE A 101 3.67 -11.21 7.88
N SER A 102 4.68 -11.35 8.74
CA SER A 102 4.67 -10.78 10.08
C SER A 102 5.96 -10.02 10.39
N LEU A 103 5.86 -8.69 10.53
CA LEU A 103 6.99 -7.85 10.95
C LEU A 103 7.46 -8.21 12.36
N SER A 104 6.54 -8.52 13.27
CA SER A 104 6.88 -8.94 14.63
C SER A 104 7.69 -10.23 14.64
N ASN A 105 7.29 -11.25 13.88
CA ASN A 105 8.08 -12.47 13.74
C ASN A 105 9.46 -12.21 13.09
N LEU A 106 9.49 -11.37 12.04
CA LEU A 106 10.74 -10.96 11.40
C LEU A 106 11.72 -10.30 12.39
N ARG A 107 11.22 -9.40 13.24
CA ARG A 107 12.05 -8.71 14.25
C ARG A 107 12.52 -9.64 15.36
N ASP A 108 11.68 -10.57 15.78
CA ASP A 108 12.01 -11.49 16.88
C ASP A 108 13.01 -12.56 16.46
N THR A 109 12.94 -13.04 15.22
CA THR A 109 13.72 -14.19 14.75
C THR A 109 14.79 -13.84 13.70
N GLY A 110 14.68 -12.66 13.09
CA GLY A 110 15.49 -12.21 11.96
C GLY A 110 15.03 -12.73 10.60
N VAL A 111 14.02 -13.62 10.54
CA VAL A 111 13.50 -14.23 9.31
C VAL A 111 12.00 -14.46 9.42
N ASP A 112 11.26 -14.10 8.38
CA ASP A 112 9.85 -14.44 8.24
C ASP A 112 9.63 -15.23 6.95
N VAL A 113 8.75 -16.22 6.96
CA VAL A 113 8.36 -17.02 5.79
C VAL A 113 6.85 -16.91 5.69
N PHE A 114 6.33 -16.70 4.48
CA PHE A 114 4.91 -16.46 4.28
C PHE A 114 4.34 -17.30 3.12
N ASP A 115 3.08 -17.68 3.28
CA ASP A 115 2.23 -18.38 2.31
C ASP A 115 0.83 -17.78 2.35
N GLN A 116 0.58 -16.88 1.39
CA GLN A 116 -0.67 -16.15 1.29
C GLN A 116 -1.28 -16.31 -0.11
N THR A 117 -2.60 -16.30 -0.20
CA THR A 117 -3.34 -16.32 -1.46
C THR A 117 -4.03 -14.99 -1.63
N ALA A 118 -3.89 -14.38 -2.80
CA ALA A 118 -4.50 -13.11 -3.14
C ALA A 118 -5.35 -13.24 -4.41
N MET A 119 -6.37 -12.40 -4.56
CA MET A 119 -7.03 -12.22 -5.84
C MET A 119 -6.24 -11.18 -6.62
N VAL A 120 -5.80 -11.50 -7.83
CA VAL A 120 -5.09 -10.58 -8.72
C VAL A 120 -6.01 -10.18 -9.86
N ASP A 121 -6.17 -8.88 -10.07
CA ASP A 121 -6.89 -8.32 -11.21
C ASP A 121 -5.91 -7.63 -12.18
N MET A 122 -5.55 -8.36 -13.22
CA MET A 122 -4.68 -7.85 -14.28
C MET A 122 -5.40 -6.94 -15.29
N GLN A 123 -6.69 -6.64 -15.10
CA GLN A 123 -7.52 -5.76 -15.95
C GLN A 123 -7.72 -6.22 -17.42
N ILE A 124 -7.01 -7.27 -17.85
CA ILE A 124 -7.07 -7.84 -19.21
C ILE A 124 -7.82 -9.19 -19.22
N VAL A 125 -7.92 -9.84 -18.07
CA VAL A 125 -8.61 -11.11 -17.84
C VAL A 125 -9.41 -11.02 -16.55
N ALA A 126 -10.41 -11.88 -16.37
CA ALA A 126 -11.13 -11.96 -15.10
C ALA A 126 -10.16 -12.21 -13.94
N PRO A 127 -10.42 -11.64 -12.73
CA PRO A 127 -9.56 -11.82 -11.57
C PRO A 127 -9.24 -13.29 -11.29
N ARG A 128 -8.01 -13.56 -10.84
CA ARG A 128 -7.53 -14.91 -10.56
C ARG A 128 -6.89 -15.00 -9.19
N GLU A 129 -7.11 -16.13 -8.52
CA GLU A 129 -6.31 -16.46 -7.34
C GLU A 129 -4.85 -16.64 -7.73
N ALA A 130 -3.97 -16.08 -6.91
CA ALA A 130 -2.54 -16.26 -6.99
C ALA A 130 -1.99 -16.62 -5.61
N THR A 131 -1.08 -17.60 -5.56
CA THR A 131 -0.37 -17.94 -4.32
C THR A 131 0.95 -17.18 -4.29
N ILE A 132 1.19 -16.45 -3.20
CA ILE A 132 2.42 -15.72 -2.93
C ILE A 132 3.18 -16.50 -1.85
N LEU A 133 4.33 -17.04 -2.24
CA LEU A 133 5.24 -17.75 -1.36
C LEU A 133 6.53 -16.97 -1.25
N GLY A 134 7.07 -16.77 -0.04
CA GLY A 134 8.31 -16.03 0.09
C GLY A 134 8.94 -16.06 1.47
N ASP A 135 10.08 -15.38 1.56
CA ASP A 135 10.77 -15.11 2.81
C ASP A 135 11.34 -13.70 2.88
N ALA A 136 11.32 -13.14 4.07
CA ALA A 136 11.94 -11.87 4.42
C ALA A 136 13.04 -12.09 5.45
N ARG A 137 14.15 -11.35 5.33
CA ARG A 137 15.31 -11.48 6.23
C ARG A 137 15.87 -10.13 6.61
N LEU A 138 16.11 -9.93 7.90
CA LEU A 138 16.93 -8.81 8.36
C LEU A 138 18.36 -8.99 7.83
N THR A 139 18.88 -7.96 7.18
CA THR A 139 20.24 -7.96 6.63
C THR A 139 21.30 -7.61 7.69
N GLY A 140 20.87 -6.96 8.77
CA GLY A 140 21.74 -6.35 9.78
C GLY A 140 22.22 -4.93 9.41
N GLU A 141 21.92 -4.46 8.20
CA GLU A 141 22.18 -3.09 7.78
C GLU A 141 21.04 -2.16 8.25
N THR A 142 21.38 -0.88 8.45
CA THR A 142 20.40 0.12 8.89
C THR A 142 20.53 1.41 8.08
N LEU A 143 19.41 2.10 7.92
CA LEU A 143 19.31 3.37 7.24
C LEU A 143 18.82 4.46 8.20
N ALA A 144 19.65 5.47 8.43
CA ALA A 144 19.25 6.63 9.23
C ALA A 144 18.57 7.69 8.35
N LEU A 145 17.30 8.00 8.65
CA LEU A 145 16.51 9.01 7.96
C LEU A 145 15.91 9.98 8.98
N GLY A 146 16.28 11.27 8.90
CA GLY A 146 15.51 12.43 9.37
C GLY A 146 14.77 12.39 10.71
N GLY A 147 15.08 11.46 11.62
CA GLY A 147 14.31 11.21 12.85
C GLY A 147 14.25 9.76 13.33
N GLY A 148 14.71 8.78 12.54
CA GLY A 148 14.70 7.36 12.93
C GLY A 148 15.80 6.54 12.25
N VAL A 149 15.90 5.29 12.69
CA VAL A 149 16.76 4.25 12.10
C VAL A 149 15.83 3.15 11.61
N LEU A 150 15.93 2.81 10.32
CA LEU A 150 15.18 1.73 9.70
C LEU A 150 16.09 0.52 9.51
N GLU A 151 15.52 -0.68 9.67
CA GLU A 151 16.23 -1.93 9.44
C GLU A 151 16.05 -2.36 7.98
N GLU A 152 17.15 -2.73 7.31
CA GLU A 152 17.07 -3.19 5.93
C GLU A 152 16.66 -4.67 5.88
N VAL A 153 15.62 -4.95 5.10
CA VAL A 153 15.01 -6.27 4.89
C VAL A 153 15.22 -6.71 3.45
N SER A 154 15.80 -7.90 3.27
CA SER A 154 15.79 -8.59 1.97
C SER A 154 14.49 -9.39 1.87
N VAL A 155 13.75 -9.21 0.79
CA VAL A 155 12.51 -9.95 0.51
C VAL A 155 12.67 -10.73 -0.79
N ARG A 156 12.26 -12.00 -0.76
CA ARG A 156 12.12 -12.84 -1.95
C ARG A 156 10.74 -13.46 -1.95
N ALA A 157 10.07 -13.42 -3.08
CA ALA A 157 8.75 -13.99 -3.23
C ALA A 157 8.51 -14.49 -4.65
N THR A 158 7.57 -15.41 -4.75
CA THR A 158 7.05 -15.92 -6.01
C THR A 158 5.54 -15.73 -6.02
N LEU A 159 5.04 -15.01 -7.01
CA LEU A 159 3.62 -14.92 -7.31
C LEU A 159 3.27 -16.00 -8.33
N ASN A 160 2.51 -17.00 -7.90
CA ASN A 160 2.07 -18.13 -8.71
C ASN A 160 0.63 -17.91 -9.18
N LEU A 161 0.50 -17.60 -10.46
CA LEU A 161 -0.77 -17.65 -11.19
C LEU A 161 -0.85 -19.01 -11.89
N SER A 162 -2.06 -19.54 -12.07
CA SER A 162 -2.29 -20.88 -12.65
C SER A 162 -1.55 -21.21 -13.97
N SER A 163 -1.10 -20.20 -14.70
CA SER A 163 -0.34 -20.34 -15.95
C SER A 163 0.97 -19.53 -16.01
N MET A 164 1.35 -18.85 -14.91
CA MET A 164 2.49 -17.94 -14.91
C MET A 164 3.09 -17.85 -13.52
N GLU A 165 4.42 -17.85 -13.46
CA GLU A 165 5.18 -17.65 -12.24
C GLU A 165 5.97 -16.35 -12.38
N ILE A 166 5.84 -15.46 -11.40
CA ILE A 166 6.58 -14.20 -11.33
C ILE A 166 7.48 -14.25 -10.11
N TRP A 167 8.77 -14.01 -10.34
CA TRP A 167 9.78 -13.90 -9.29
C TRP A 167 9.96 -12.45 -8.89
N MET A 168 9.97 -12.21 -7.58
CA MET A 168 10.14 -10.90 -6.98
C MET A 168 11.30 -10.99 -5.98
N GLU A 169 12.27 -10.11 -6.12
CA GLU A 169 13.34 -9.90 -5.14
C GLU A 169 13.48 -8.40 -4.92
N GLY A 170 13.61 -7.99 -3.67
CA GLY A 170 13.65 -6.59 -3.33
C GLY A 170 14.25 -6.31 -1.96
N THR A 171 14.50 -5.04 -1.72
CA THR A 171 14.92 -4.50 -0.43
C THR A 171 13.83 -3.59 0.10
N SER A 172 13.44 -3.81 1.35
CA SER A 172 12.49 -2.98 2.09
C SER A 172 13.14 -2.42 3.35
N TYR A 173 12.50 -1.43 3.97
CA TYR A 173 12.96 -0.78 5.19
C TYR A 173 11.81 -0.70 6.21
N VAL A 174 12.04 -1.23 7.41
CA VAL A 174 11.02 -1.37 8.47
C VAL A 174 11.44 -0.75 9.79
#